data_AF-A0AAD6ELA5-F1
#
_entry.id   AF-A0AAD6ELA5-F1
#
_cell.length_a   1.000
_cell.length_b   1.000
_cell.length_c   1.000
_cell.angle_alpha   90.00
_cell.angle_beta   90.00
_cell.angle_gamma   90.00
#
_symmetry.space_group_name_H-M   'P 1'
#
loop_
_entity.id
_entity.type
_entity.pdbx_description
1 polymer ?
#
loop_
_entity_poly.entity_id
_entity_poly.type
_entity_poly.pdbx_seq_one_letter_code
_entity_poly.pdbx_strand_id
1 'polypeptide(L)'
;MLDSVIFAMRKLSFNDVKLALAETGWPNGGDLDQIGANVYNAAVYNRNLARRMAGKPGTPARPGVDMPVFVFSLYNENRKPGQATERHWGMYYPNKKPVYQVDLSGKRPLESYPPLPLANNNSPYKGPIWCVFSGGKNVTQTELNGAMQDVCGQGNGTCNAIQPGGKCYKPNSLEVHASWAFNLYWQQSRKSGTACYFNGLAAQTAKDPSYGSCRFPSSLN
;
A
#
# COMPACT_ATOMS: atom_id res chain seq x y z
N MET A 1 11.78 -10.66 18.34
CA MET A 1 11.15 -9.41 18.84
C MET A 1 10.37 -9.64 20.14
N LEU A 2 9.43 -10.60 20.21
CA LEU A 2 8.64 -10.83 21.44
C LEU A 2 9.48 -11.33 22.63
N ASP A 3 10.35 -12.30 22.42
CA ASP A 3 11.24 -12.79 23.48
C ASP A 3 12.16 -11.68 24.00
N SER A 4 12.62 -10.77 23.13
CA SER A 4 13.44 -9.62 23.53
C SER A 4 12.71 -8.72 24.54
N VAL A 5 11.41 -8.48 24.33
CA VAL A 5 10.55 -7.76 25.28
C VAL A 5 10.38 -8.55 26.58
N ILE A 6 10.16 -9.87 26.50
CA ILE A 6 10.08 -10.75 27.67
C ILE A 6 11.36 -10.66 28.51
N PHE A 7 12.54 -10.76 27.89
CA PHE A 7 13.83 -10.66 28.58
C PHE A 7 14.05 -9.27 29.20
N ALA A 8 13.67 -8.20 28.51
CA ALA A 8 13.76 -6.84 29.06
C ALA A 8 12.88 -6.67 30.31
N MET A 9 11.62 -7.13 30.27
CA MET A 9 10.72 -7.10 31.42
C MET A 9 11.24 -7.93 32.60
N ARG A 10 11.78 -9.13 32.32
CA ARG A 10 12.39 -9.99 33.35
C ARG A 10 13.57 -9.30 34.05
N LYS A 11 14.41 -8.59 33.30
CA LYS A 11 15.55 -7.84 33.88
C LYS A 11 15.10 -6.73 34.84
N LEU A 12 13.90 -6.19 34.64
CA LEU A 12 13.28 -5.19 35.51
C LEU A 12 12.33 -5.82 36.55
N SER A 13 12.38 -7.14 36.76
CA SER A 13 11.53 -7.89 37.69
C SER A 13 10.03 -7.90 37.38
N PHE A 14 9.64 -7.55 36.15
CA PHE A 14 8.25 -7.61 35.68
C PHE A 14 7.95 -8.93 34.95
N ASN A 15 7.98 -10.05 35.69
CA ASN A 15 7.90 -11.38 35.09
C ASN A 15 6.51 -11.75 34.55
N ASP A 16 5.45 -11.19 35.14
CA ASP A 16 4.05 -11.64 34.94
C ASP A 16 3.23 -10.74 34.01
N VAL A 17 3.85 -9.69 33.45
CA VAL A 17 3.18 -8.81 32.50
C VAL A 17 2.82 -9.61 31.24
N LYS A 18 1.53 -9.66 30.93
CA LYS A 18 0.99 -10.32 29.73
C LYS A 18 1.34 -9.51 28.48
N LEU A 19 1.63 -10.21 27.40
CA LEU A 19 1.89 -9.62 26.09
C LEU A 19 0.75 -9.93 25.13
N ALA A 20 0.52 -9.02 24.20
CA ALA A 20 -0.32 -9.22 23.04
C ALA A 20 0.38 -8.64 21.81
N LEU A 21 0.19 -9.28 20.65
CA LEU A 21 0.62 -8.72 19.37
C LEU A 21 -0.51 -7.84 18.85
N ALA A 22 -0.33 -6.52 18.99
CA ALA A 22 -1.37 -5.54 18.71
C ALA A 22 -1.79 -5.49 17.23
N GLU A 23 -0.87 -5.72 16.31
CA GLU A 23 -1.14 -5.70 14.88
C GLU A 23 -0.17 -6.64 14.16
N THR A 24 -0.71 -7.43 13.24
CA THR A 24 0.06 -8.27 12.34
C THR A 24 -0.75 -8.60 11.10
N GLY A 25 -0.12 -8.93 10.00
CA GLY A 25 -0.82 -9.24 8.77
C GLY A 25 0.09 -9.16 7.57
N TRP A 26 -0.51 -9.12 6.39
CA TRP A 26 0.22 -8.89 5.17
C TRP A 26 -0.68 -8.21 4.12
N PRO A 27 -0.19 -7.19 3.41
CA PRO A 27 -1.02 -6.44 2.47
C PRO A 27 -1.36 -7.27 1.23
N ASN A 28 -2.61 -7.18 0.79
CA ASN A 28 -3.15 -7.88 -0.38
C ASN A 28 -3.00 -7.11 -1.70
N GLY A 29 -2.48 -5.90 -1.66
CA GLY A 29 -2.26 -5.05 -2.82
C GLY A 29 -1.34 -3.88 -2.49
N GLY A 30 -0.80 -3.25 -3.54
CA GLY A 30 0.17 -2.16 -3.43
C GLY A 30 0.53 -1.60 -4.80
N ASP A 31 1.40 -0.59 -4.79
CA ASP A 31 1.94 0.02 -6.00
C ASP A 31 3.00 -0.89 -6.67
N LEU A 32 3.48 -0.53 -7.87
CA LEU A 32 4.41 -1.36 -8.64
C LEU A 32 5.73 -1.62 -7.91
N ASP A 33 6.18 -0.67 -7.09
CA ASP A 33 7.39 -0.75 -6.29
C ASP A 33 7.19 -1.39 -4.90
N GLN A 34 5.96 -1.80 -4.55
CA GLN A 34 5.64 -2.43 -3.27
C GLN A 34 5.65 -3.96 -3.39
N ILE A 35 6.85 -4.51 -3.27
CA ILE A 35 7.16 -5.92 -3.45
C ILE A 35 6.38 -6.79 -2.46
N GLY A 36 5.80 -7.88 -2.97
CA GLY A 36 5.15 -8.90 -2.18
C GLY A 36 3.76 -8.54 -1.64
N ALA A 37 3.27 -7.33 -1.91
CA ALA A 37 1.92 -6.91 -1.55
C ALA A 37 0.91 -7.48 -2.56
N ASN A 38 0.43 -8.69 -2.30
CA ASN A 38 -0.51 -9.40 -3.17
C ASN A 38 -1.42 -10.37 -2.38
N VAL A 39 -2.55 -10.71 -2.98
CA VAL A 39 -3.58 -11.59 -2.40
C VAL A 39 -3.01 -12.95 -1.98
N TYR A 40 -2.08 -13.51 -2.76
CA TYR A 40 -1.48 -14.81 -2.46
C TYR A 40 -0.74 -14.78 -1.12
N ASN A 41 0.22 -13.85 -0.96
CA ASN A 41 1.01 -13.72 0.25
C ASN A 41 0.14 -13.36 1.45
N ALA A 42 -0.84 -12.46 1.26
CA ALA A 42 -1.79 -12.08 2.29
C ALA A 42 -2.58 -13.28 2.84
N ALA A 43 -3.15 -14.08 1.96
CA ALA A 43 -3.88 -15.28 2.33
C ALA A 43 -2.98 -16.33 2.99
N VAL A 44 -1.78 -16.57 2.43
CA VAL A 44 -0.82 -17.52 2.99
C VAL A 44 -0.42 -17.13 4.40
N TYR A 45 -0.08 -15.86 4.62
CA TYR A 45 0.33 -15.34 5.93
C TYR A 45 -0.79 -15.51 6.96
N ASN A 46 -1.99 -14.99 6.67
CA ASN A 46 -3.09 -14.96 7.65
C ASN A 46 -3.67 -16.35 7.93
N ARG A 47 -3.73 -17.25 6.94
CA ARG A 47 -4.15 -18.65 7.17
C ARG A 47 -3.16 -19.41 8.05
N ASN A 48 -1.86 -19.24 7.79
CA ASN A 48 -0.82 -19.88 8.60
C ASN A 48 -0.76 -19.31 10.01
N LEU A 49 -0.97 -18.01 10.16
CA LEU A 49 -1.08 -17.37 11.47
C LEU A 49 -2.25 -17.95 12.27
N ALA A 50 -3.46 -18.01 11.70
CA ALA A 50 -4.63 -18.57 12.36
C ALA A 50 -4.39 -20.02 12.79
N ARG A 51 -3.89 -20.86 11.87
CA ARG A 51 -3.52 -22.26 12.15
C ARG A 51 -2.48 -22.38 13.26
N ARG A 52 -1.44 -21.54 13.23
CA ARG A 52 -0.40 -21.52 14.26
C ARG A 52 -0.98 -21.16 15.62
N MET A 53 -1.81 -20.12 15.70
CA MET A 53 -2.36 -19.63 16.95
C MET A 53 -3.41 -20.57 17.56
N ALA A 54 -4.11 -21.36 16.75
CA ALA A 54 -4.99 -22.42 17.22
C ALA A 54 -4.26 -23.49 18.07
N GLY A 55 -2.97 -23.69 17.82
CA GLY A 55 -2.11 -24.61 18.59
C GLY A 55 -1.52 -24.02 19.87
N LYS A 56 -1.87 -22.79 20.24
CA LYS A 56 -1.37 -22.08 21.45
C LYS A 56 0.15 -22.20 21.65
N PRO A 57 0.98 -21.85 20.65
CA PRO A 57 2.42 -22.10 20.71
C PRO A 57 3.13 -21.27 21.79
N GLY A 58 2.56 -20.13 22.17
CA GLY A 58 3.26 -19.12 22.95
C GLY A 58 4.50 -18.60 22.21
N THR A 59 5.55 -18.30 22.97
CA THR A 59 6.86 -17.88 22.46
C THR A 59 7.94 -18.84 22.99
N PRO A 60 9.13 -18.92 22.38
CA PRO A 60 10.23 -19.71 22.94
C PRO A 60 10.54 -19.38 24.41
N ALA A 61 10.48 -18.11 24.85
CA ALA A 61 10.74 -17.74 26.24
C ALA A 61 9.55 -18.00 27.20
N ARG A 62 8.33 -18.16 26.66
CA ARG A 62 7.08 -18.46 27.37
C ARG A 62 6.24 -19.45 26.54
N PRO A 63 6.64 -20.74 26.46
CA PRO A 63 5.96 -21.72 25.63
C PRO A 63 4.57 -22.03 26.19
N GLY A 64 3.58 -22.24 25.31
CA GLY A 64 2.21 -22.58 25.70
C GLY A 64 1.40 -21.46 26.35
N VAL A 65 2.02 -20.30 26.63
CA VAL A 65 1.32 -19.16 27.24
C VAL A 65 0.42 -18.50 26.19
N ASP A 66 -0.87 -18.39 26.53
CA ASP A 66 -1.86 -17.70 25.71
C ASP A 66 -1.43 -16.26 25.47
N MET A 67 -1.25 -15.90 24.21
CA MET A 67 -0.86 -14.57 23.77
C MET A 67 -1.84 -14.11 22.70
N PRO A 68 -2.69 -13.11 22.99
CA PRO A 68 -3.61 -12.56 22.00
C PRO A 68 -2.84 -11.99 20.81
N VAL A 69 -3.32 -12.29 19.61
CA VAL A 69 -2.78 -11.77 18.35
C VAL A 69 -3.92 -11.15 17.57
N PHE A 70 -3.77 -9.89 17.22
CA PHE A 70 -4.76 -9.13 16.46
C PHE A 70 -4.27 -8.98 15.02
N VAL A 71 -5.11 -9.42 14.07
CA VAL A 71 -4.82 -9.30 12.63
C VAL A 71 -5.26 -7.93 12.14
N PHE A 72 -4.31 -7.17 11.60
CA PHE A 72 -4.56 -5.91 10.91
C PHE A 72 -4.74 -6.21 9.41
N SER A 73 -5.91 -5.98 8.81
CA SER A 73 -7.16 -5.45 9.40
C SER A 73 -8.39 -6.19 8.86
N LEU A 74 -9.58 -5.84 9.33
CA LEU A 74 -10.80 -6.46 8.82
C LEU A 74 -11.11 -6.01 7.38
N TYR A 75 -11.03 -4.71 7.09
CA TYR A 75 -11.38 -4.15 5.78
C TYR A 75 -10.21 -3.43 5.13
N ASN A 76 -10.07 -3.61 3.81
CA ASN A 76 -9.36 -2.66 2.98
C ASN A 76 -10.07 -1.31 3.11
N GLU A 77 -9.32 -0.24 3.09
CA GLU A 77 -9.82 1.11 3.27
C GLU A 77 -9.27 2.01 2.16
N ASN A 78 -9.89 3.16 1.93
CA ASN A 78 -9.63 3.95 0.73
C ASN A 78 -9.16 5.38 1.02
N ARG A 79 -8.90 5.72 2.28
CA ARG A 79 -8.65 7.10 2.71
C ARG A 79 -7.33 7.30 3.45
N LYS A 80 -6.64 6.24 3.83
CA LYS A 80 -5.35 6.36 4.51
C LYS A 80 -4.29 6.90 3.57
N PRO A 81 -3.60 7.98 4.00
CA PRO A 81 -2.52 8.57 3.22
C PRO A 81 -1.30 7.64 3.19
N GLY A 82 -0.36 7.95 2.30
CA GLY A 82 0.87 7.17 2.14
C GLY A 82 0.78 6.10 1.06
N GLN A 83 1.66 5.11 1.15
CA GLN A 83 1.83 4.03 0.17
C GLN A 83 0.53 3.25 -0.08
N ALA A 84 0.36 2.68 -1.27
CA ALA A 84 -0.84 1.88 -1.58
C ALA A 84 -1.07 0.69 -0.66
N THR A 85 -0.03 0.06 -0.13
CA THR A 85 -0.12 -1.00 0.88
C THR A 85 -0.97 -0.60 2.08
N GLU A 86 -0.90 0.65 2.54
CA GLU A 86 -1.65 1.17 3.69
C GLU A 86 -3.17 0.97 3.56
N ARG A 87 -3.66 0.89 2.33
CA ARG A 87 -5.09 0.74 1.97
C ARG A 87 -5.52 -0.72 1.78
N HIS A 88 -4.58 -1.67 1.83
CA HIS A 88 -4.77 -3.05 1.38
C HIS A 88 -4.38 -4.10 2.43
N TRP A 89 -4.59 -3.85 3.73
CA TRP A 89 -4.32 -4.85 4.79
C TRP A 89 -5.53 -5.73 5.14
N GLY A 90 -6.70 -5.41 4.60
CA GLY A 90 -7.96 -6.05 4.93
C GLY A 90 -8.07 -7.50 4.48
N MET A 91 -8.85 -8.28 5.24
CA MET A 91 -9.36 -9.57 4.78
C MET A 91 -10.60 -9.43 3.87
N TYR A 92 -11.28 -8.28 3.93
CA TYR A 92 -12.47 -7.95 3.16
C TYR A 92 -12.33 -6.62 2.42
N TYR A 93 -13.00 -6.48 1.30
CA TYR A 93 -13.22 -5.18 0.67
C TYR A 93 -14.30 -4.38 1.42
N PRO A 94 -14.37 -3.04 1.26
CA PRO A 94 -15.45 -2.22 1.84
C PRO A 94 -16.87 -2.67 1.48
N ASN A 95 -17.02 -3.34 0.33
CA ASN A 95 -18.29 -3.93 -0.11
C ASN A 95 -18.63 -5.26 0.59
N LYS A 96 -17.90 -5.62 1.65
CA LYS A 96 -18.07 -6.85 2.47
C LYS A 96 -17.72 -8.16 1.75
N LYS A 97 -17.28 -8.11 0.49
CA LYS A 97 -16.76 -9.31 -0.18
C LYS A 97 -15.38 -9.66 0.37
N PRO A 98 -15.08 -10.95 0.60
CA PRO A 98 -13.74 -11.35 1.03
C PRO A 98 -12.73 -11.05 -0.08
N VAL A 99 -11.55 -10.55 0.31
CA VAL A 99 -10.38 -10.50 -0.58
C VAL A 99 -9.89 -11.93 -0.83
N TYR A 100 -9.87 -12.74 0.23
CA TYR A 100 -9.58 -14.17 0.22
C TYR A 100 -10.32 -14.83 1.38
N GLN A 101 -10.58 -16.14 1.27
CA GLN A 101 -11.18 -16.90 2.37
C GLN A 101 -10.16 -17.17 3.48
N VAL A 102 -10.57 -17.01 4.73
CA VAL A 102 -9.77 -17.31 5.93
C VAL A 102 -10.69 -17.81 7.05
N ASP A 103 -10.26 -18.86 7.76
CA ASP A 103 -10.86 -19.33 9.00
C ASP A 103 -9.96 -18.91 10.17
N LEU A 104 -10.40 -17.91 10.93
CA LEU A 104 -9.65 -17.38 12.07
C LEU A 104 -9.64 -18.33 13.28
N SER A 105 -10.46 -19.39 13.29
CA SER A 105 -10.34 -20.44 14.30
C SER A 105 -9.11 -21.33 14.06
N GLY A 106 -8.52 -21.26 12.87
CA GLY A 106 -7.35 -22.05 12.48
C GLY A 106 -7.60 -23.54 12.32
N LYS A 107 -8.88 -23.97 12.31
CA LYS A 107 -9.27 -25.39 12.25
C LYS A 107 -9.39 -25.91 10.82
N ARG A 108 -9.68 -25.05 9.86
CA ARG A 108 -9.81 -25.42 8.45
C ARG A 108 -8.46 -25.85 7.85
N PRO A 109 -8.34 -27.04 7.23
CA PRO A 109 -7.13 -27.47 6.52
C PRO A 109 -6.76 -26.51 5.38
N LEU A 110 -5.46 -26.26 5.18
CA LEU A 110 -4.99 -25.28 4.18
C LEU A 110 -5.31 -25.68 2.74
N GLU A 111 -5.37 -26.98 2.49
CA GLU A 111 -5.61 -27.60 1.19
C GLU A 111 -7.09 -27.50 0.79
N SER A 112 -7.98 -27.24 1.75
CA SER A 112 -9.42 -27.12 1.52
C SER A 112 -9.85 -25.72 1.04
N TYR A 113 -8.94 -24.74 1.03
CA TYR A 113 -9.25 -23.40 0.53
C TYR A 113 -9.28 -23.38 -1.01
N PRO A 114 -10.09 -22.50 -1.62
CA PRO A 114 -10.04 -22.31 -3.06
C PRO A 114 -8.64 -21.85 -3.52
N PRO A 115 -8.26 -22.18 -4.77
CA PRO A 115 -7.02 -21.70 -5.37
C PRO A 115 -6.90 -20.18 -5.27
N LEU A 116 -5.69 -19.71 -4.95
CA LEU A 116 -5.36 -18.30 -4.91
C LEU A 116 -4.86 -17.82 -6.29
N PRO A 117 -5.06 -16.54 -6.63
CA PRO A 117 -4.36 -15.95 -7.77
C PRO A 117 -2.84 -16.08 -7.57
N LEU A 118 -2.09 -16.24 -8.65
CA LEU A 118 -0.64 -16.29 -8.58
C LEU A 118 -0.08 -14.97 -8.05
N ALA A 119 0.98 -15.05 -7.24
CA ALA A 119 1.71 -13.87 -6.83
C ALA A 119 2.33 -13.19 -8.05
N ASN A 120 2.12 -11.87 -8.17
CA ASN A 120 2.46 -11.10 -9.37
C ASN A 120 3.57 -10.06 -9.14
N ASN A 121 4.00 -9.82 -7.89
CA ASN A 121 4.98 -8.80 -7.52
C ASN A 121 5.97 -9.27 -6.43
N ASN A 122 6.30 -10.57 -6.38
CA ASN A 122 7.27 -11.12 -5.42
C ASN A 122 8.74 -10.78 -5.75
N SER A 123 8.98 -10.02 -6.82
CA SER A 123 10.31 -9.55 -7.21
C SER A 123 10.26 -8.04 -7.44
N PRO A 124 11.38 -7.33 -7.19
CA PRO A 124 11.46 -5.90 -7.50
C PRO A 124 11.04 -5.61 -8.94
N TYR A 125 10.12 -4.65 -9.10
CA TYR A 125 9.81 -4.12 -10.43
C TYR A 125 11.04 -3.39 -10.98
N LYS A 126 11.45 -3.74 -12.21
CA LYS A 126 12.68 -3.23 -12.84
C LYS A 126 12.43 -2.19 -13.94
N GLY A 127 11.17 -1.94 -14.27
CA GLY A 127 10.81 -0.99 -15.33
C GLY A 127 10.70 0.45 -14.83
N PRO A 128 10.54 1.42 -15.75
CA PRO A 128 10.21 2.79 -15.40
C PRO A 128 8.80 2.87 -14.80
N ILE A 129 8.64 3.75 -13.81
CA ILE A 129 7.38 4.03 -13.13
C ILE A 129 7.07 5.52 -13.26
N TRP A 130 5.81 5.83 -13.54
CA TRP A 130 5.24 7.17 -13.50
C TRP A 130 4.09 7.23 -12.50
N CYS A 131 3.80 8.43 -12.00
CA CYS A 131 2.63 8.69 -11.17
C CYS A 131 1.64 9.58 -11.92
N VAL A 132 0.52 9.03 -12.36
CA VAL A 132 -0.40 9.75 -13.26
C VAL A 132 -1.79 9.87 -12.65
N PHE A 133 -2.57 10.83 -13.13
CA PHE A 133 -3.97 10.94 -12.76
C PHE A 133 -4.69 9.63 -13.15
N SER A 134 -5.33 8.99 -12.17
CA SER A 134 -5.98 7.70 -12.36
C SER A 134 -7.51 7.77 -12.30
N GLY A 135 -8.07 8.97 -12.08
CA GLY A 135 -9.51 9.26 -12.19
C GLY A 135 -10.42 8.22 -11.54
N GLY A 136 -10.70 8.37 -10.24
CA GLY A 136 -11.79 7.60 -9.62
C GLY A 136 -13.14 7.94 -10.26
N LYS A 137 -14.09 7.00 -10.26
CA LYS A 137 -15.45 7.18 -10.84
C LYS A 137 -16.24 8.38 -10.27
N ASN A 138 -15.77 9.02 -9.20
CA ASN A 138 -16.45 10.11 -8.48
C ASN A 138 -15.55 11.34 -8.23
N VAL A 139 -14.46 11.53 -8.99
CA VAL A 139 -13.59 12.71 -8.79
C VAL A 139 -14.29 13.97 -9.28
N THR A 140 -14.38 14.98 -8.41
CA THR A 140 -14.88 16.30 -8.78
C THR A 140 -13.78 17.19 -9.34
N GLN A 141 -14.15 18.11 -10.23
CA GLN A 141 -13.24 19.13 -10.74
C GLN A 141 -12.59 19.95 -9.62
N THR A 142 -13.34 20.20 -8.53
CA THR A 142 -12.86 20.94 -7.36
C THR A 142 -11.75 20.20 -6.64
N GLU A 143 -11.87 18.89 -6.43
CA GLU A 143 -10.83 18.07 -5.81
C GLU A 143 -9.55 18.05 -6.66
N LEU A 144 -9.71 17.90 -7.98
CA LEU A 144 -8.56 17.89 -8.89
C LEU A 144 -7.89 19.26 -8.95
N ASN A 145 -8.65 20.35 -8.99
CA ASN A 145 -8.12 21.71 -8.94
C ASN A 145 -7.37 22.00 -7.62
N GLY A 146 -7.91 21.56 -6.49
CA GLY A 146 -7.24 21.70 -5.19
C GLY A 146 -5.89 20.98 -5.17
N ALA A 147 -5.86 19.70 -5.60
CA ALA A 147 -4.62 18.95 -5.69
C ALA A 147 -3.63 19.58 -6.68
N MET A 148 -4.10 20.16 -7.78
CA MET A 148 -3.28 20.90 -8.73
C MET A 148 -2.68 22.16 -8.11
N GLN A 149 -3.46 22.93 -7.37
CA GLN A 149 -2.98 24.11 -6.67
C GLN A 149 -1.89 23.75 -5.64
N ASP A 150 -2.08 22.65 -4.91
CA ASP A 150 -1.13 22.19 -3.90
C ASP A 150 0.22 21.79 -4.50
N VAL A 151 0.23 21.06 -5.64
CA VAL A 151 1.47 20.62 -6.28
C VAL A 151 2.16 21.74 -7.06
N CYS A 152 1.39 22.64 -7.69
CA CYS A 152 1.95 23.78 -8.41
C CYS A 152 2.45 24.89 -7.46
N GLY A 153 1.86 25.00 -6.27
CA GLY A 153 2.16 26.05 -5.28
C GLY A 153 3.48 25.87 -4.51
N GLN A 154 4.18 24.74 -4.67
CA GLN A 154 5.41 24.42 -3.92
C GLN A 154 6.64 25.23 -4.34
N GLY A 155 6.56 26.03 -5.41
CA GLY A 155 7.67 26.86 -5.90
C GLY A 155 8.83 26.08 -6.55
N ASN A 156 8.65 24.78 -6.79
CA ASN A 156 9.67 23.88 -7.36
C ASN A 156 9.59 23.71 -8.89
N GLY A 157 8.77 24.53 -9.56
CA GLY A 157 8.61 24.51 -11.02
C GLY A 157 7.83 23.31 -11.59
N THR A 158 7.15 22.52 -10.75
CA THR A 158 6.37 21.33 -11.16
C THR A 158 5.45 21.59 -12.36
N CYS A 159 4.83 22.78 -12.40
CA CYS A 159 3.81 23.08 -13.39
C CYS A 159 4.29 23.96 -14.55
N ASN A 160 5.60 24.24 -14.67
CA ASN A 160 6.13 25.14 -15.71
C ASN A 160 5.89 24.62 -17.12
N ALA A 161 6.07 23.31 -17.35
CA ALA A 161 5.95 22.72 -18.68
C ALA A 161 4.50 22.64 -19.20
N ILE A 162 3.51 22.75 -18.29
CA ILE A 162 2.08 22.71 -18.60
C ILE A 162 1.43 24.10 -18.62
N GLN A 163 2.20 25.19 -18.40
CA GLN A 163 1.68 26.54 -18.63
C GLN A 163 1.51 26.83 -20.13
N PRO A 164 0.68 27.81 -20.52
CA PRO A 164 0.56 28.24 -21.92
C PRO A 164 1.93 28.52 -22.55
N GLY A 165 2.19 27.93 -23.73
CA GLY A 165 3.49 27.99 -24.43
C GLY A 165 4.49 26.92 -23.99
N GLY A 166 4.21 26.16 -22.93
CA GLY A 166 5.02 25.05 -22.46
C GLY A 166 4.92 23.80 -23.34
N LYS A 167 5.96 22.96 -23.32
CA LYS A 167 6.07 21.73 -24.14
C LYS A 167 4.98 20.68 -23.85
N CYS A 168 4.40 20.73 -22.66
CA CYS A 168 3.37 19.79 -22.20
C CYS A 168 1.97 20.42 -22.11
N TYR A 169 1.79 21.65 -22.57
CA TYR A 169 0.50 22.34 -22.51
C TYR A 169 -0.58 21.69 -23.38
N LYS A 170 -0.22 21.13 -24.53
CA LYS A 170 -1.17 20.47 -25.45
C LYS A 170 -1.10 18.96 -25.28
N PRO A 171 -2.22 18.22 -25.18
CA PRO A 171 -3.61 18.73 -25.16
C PRO A 171 -3.93 19.52 -23.90
N ASN A 172 -4.72 20.59 -24.05
CA ASN A 172 -5.13 21.46 -22.94
C ASN A 172 -6.31 20.83 -22.19
N SER A 173 -6.00 19.88 -21.30
CA SER A 173 -6.96 19.17 -20.46
C SER A 173 -6.40 19.10 -19.04
N LEU A 174 -7.27 19.27 -18.05
CA LEU A 174 -6.87 19.26 -16.65
C LEU A 174 -6.29 17.90 -16.25
N GLU A 175 -6.84 16.80 -16.77
CA GLU A 175 -6.41 15.43 -16.49
C GLU A 175 -4.99 15.16 -17.00
N VAL A 176 -4.67 15.69 -18.19
CA VAL A 176 -3.34 15.56 -18.79
C VAL A 176 -2.33 16.42 -18.03
N HIS A 177 -2.70 17.65 -17.70
CA HIS A 177 -1.88 18.54 -16.87
C HIS A 177 -1.67 17.99 -15.46
N ALA A 178 -2.70 17.38 -14.86
CA ALA A 178 -2.62 16.71 -13.56
C ALA A 178 -1.70 15.50 -13.61
N SER A 179 -1.78 14.69 -14.65
CA SER A 179 -0.84 13.58 -14.84
C SER A 179 0.61 14.07 -14.86
N TRP A 180 0.90 15.17 -15.57
CA TRP A 180 2.24 15.75 -15.58
C TRP A 180 2.66 16.25 -14.20
N ALA A 181 1.80 17.06 -13.56
CA ALA A 181 2.11 17.69 -12.29
C ALA A 181 2.31 16.66 -11.16
N PHE A 182 1.41 15.68 -11.06
CA PHE A 182 1.53 14.58 -10.10
C PHE A 182 2.79 13.76 -10.34
N ASN A 183 3.11 13.47 -11.61
CA ASN A 183 4.31 12.72 -11.95
C ASN A 183 5.56 13.47 -11.53
N LEU A 184 5.74 14.71 -11.98
CA LEU A 184 6.96 15.48 -11.70
C LEU A 184 7.12 15.75 -10.20
N TYR A 185 6.04 16.12 -9.51
CA TYR A 185 6.07 16.31 -8.05
C TYR A 185 6.47 15.02 -7.32
N TRP A 186 5.89 13.89 -7.71
CA TRP A 186 6.24 12.58 -7.14
C TRP A 186 7.69 12.22 -7.42
N GLN A 187 8.20 12.38 -8.64
CA GLN A 187 9.61 12.08 -8.95
C GLN A 187 10.58 12.90 -8.10
N GLN A 188 10.28 14.19 -7.89
CA GLN A 188 11.12 15.10 -7.11
C GLN A 188 11.16 14.74 -5.62
N SER A 189 10.08 14.14 -5.08
CA SER A 189 9.90 13.98 -3.63
C SER A 189 9.76 12.52 -3.15
N ARG A 190 9.67 11.53 -4.05
CA ARG A 190 9.49 10.11 -3.69
C ARG A 190 10.59 9.55 -2.79
N LYS A 191 11.83 10.04 -2.93
CA LYS A 191 12.96 9.64 -2.06
C LYS A 191 12.76 10.07 -0.60
N SER A 192 11.94 11.10 -0.37
CA SER A 192 11.56 11.59 0.95
C SER A 192 10.24 10.99 1.45
N GLY A 193 9.69 9.99 0.75
CA GLY A 193 8.51 9.24 1.18
C GLY A 193 7.17 9.68 0.57
N THR A 194 7.16 10.64 -0.37
CA THR A 194 5.92 11.01 -1.07
C THR A 194 5.34 9.82 -1.82
N ALA A 195 4.09 9.47 -1.51
CA ALA A 195 3.37 8.41 -2.20
C ALA A 195 2.65 8.93 -3.45
N CYS A 196 2.56 8.08 -4.48
CA CYS A 196 1.71 8.33 -5.63
C CYS A 196 0.24 8.06 -5.25
N TYR A 197 -0.39 9.04 -4.60
CA TYR A 197 -1.76 8.90 -4.10
C TYR A 197 -2.61 10.13 -4.36
N PHE A 198 -2.14 11.32 -3.95
CA PHE A 198 -2.82 12.61 -4.17
C PHE A 198 -4.31 12.55 -3.79
N ASN A 199 -4.60 12.10 -2.57
CA ASN A 199 -5.97 11.88 -2.07
C ASN A 199 -6.82 10.93 -2.95
N GLY A 200 -6.19 9.92 -3.54
CA GLY A 200 -6.84 8.95 -4.43
C GLY A 200 -6.99 9.41 -5.87
N LEU A 201 -6.40 10.54 -6.26
CA LEU A 201 -6.46 11.08 -7.62
C LEU A 201 -5.40 10.50 -8.55
N ALA A 202 -4.33 9.91 -8.01
CA ALA A 202 -3.24 9.36 -8.80
C ALA A 202 -2.92 7.91 -8.45
N ALA A 203 -2.33 7.21 -9.41
CA ALA A 203 -1.79 5.87 -9.23
C ALA A 203 -0.51 5.69 -10.06
N GLN A 204 0.32 4.73 -9.63
CA GLN A 204 1.50 4.37 -10.40
C GLN A 204 1.10 3.66 -11.70
N THR A 205 1.88 3.88 -12.76
CA THR A 205 1.74 3.19 -14.04
C THR A 205 3.09 2.76 -14.58
N ALA A 206 3.09 1.61 -15.26
CA ALA A 206 4.20 1.10 -16.06
C ALA A 206 4.12 1.55 -17.54
N LYS A 207 3.00 2.16 -17.93
CA LYS A 207 2.77 2.66 -19.28
C LYS A 207 3.28 4.10 -19.37
N ASP A 208 4.24 4.34 -20.26
CA ASP A 208 4.77 5.67 -20.53
C ASP A 208 3.63 6.64 -20.92
N PRO A 209 3.37 7.69 -20.11
CA PRO A 209 2.33 8.67 -20.40
C PRO A 209 2.80 9.79 -21.34
N SER A 210 4.05 9.76 -21.83
CA SER A 210 4.60 10.76 -22.75
C SER A 210 3.85 10.81 -24.07
N TYR A 211 3.76 12.02 -24.65
CA TYR A 211 3.11 12.26 -25.94
C TYR A 211 3.79 13.42 -26.68
N GLY A 212 3.85 13.33 -28.02
CA GLY A 212 4.46 14.38 -28.85
C GLY A 212 5.86 14.78 -28.37
N SER A 213 6.04 16.06 -28.07
CA SER A 213 7.28 16.63 -27.49
C SER A 213 7.31 16.63 -25.96
N CYS A 214 6.21 16.26 -25.29
CA CYS A 214 6.12 16.17 -23.85
C CYS A 214 6.65 14.81 -23.37
N ARG A 215 7.79 14.83 -22.67
CA ARG A 215 8.46 13.63 -22.14
C ARG A 215 8.37 13.61 -20.63
N PHE A 216 7.64 12.64 -20.09
CA PHE A 216 7.46 12.49 -18.65
C PHE A 216 8.71 11.86 -18.02
N PRO A 217 9.30 12.48 -16.98
CA PRO A 217 10.39 11.86 -16.25
C PRO A 217 9.92 10.59 -15.53
N SER A 218 10.78 9.59 -15.48
CA SER A 218 10.47 8.26 -14.95
C SER A 218 11.21 7.99 -13.64
N SER A 219 10.83 6.93 -12.94
CA SER A 219 11.54 6.54 -11.71
C SER A 219 12.99 6.12 -11.95
N LEU A 220 13.36 5.79 -13.19
CA LEU A 220 14.70 5.36 -13.57
C LEU A 220 15.57 6.50 -14.13
N ASN A 221 14.95 7.57 -14.61
CA ASN A 221 15.59 8.73 -15.24
C ASN A 221 14.72 9.98 -15.08
#